data_AF-A0A837KJ96-F1
#
_entry.id   AF-A0A837KJ96-F1
#
_cell.length_a   1.000
_cell.length_b   1.000
_cell.length_c   1.000
_cell.angle_alpha   90.00
_cell.angle_beta   90.00
_cell.angle_gamma   90.00
#
_symmetry.space_group_name_H-M   'P 1'
#
loop_
_entity.id
_entity.type
_entity.pdbx_description
1 polymer ?
#
loop_
_entity_poly.entity_id
_entity_poly.type
_entity_poly.pdbx_seq_one_letter_code
_entity_poly.pdbx_strand_id
1 'polypeptide(L)'
;MKNLYLLLAILGAVLPYSYFIPFLRANGLDINLFTSELFANNISSFFATDFLISCLIFWVFLFQEVRKHHIKHWWIYIAATLTVGLSFAFPLFLYFRQKTIEKKDN
;
A
#
# COMPACT_ATOMS: atom_id res chain seq x y z
N MET A 1 11.64 -14.01 -9.14
CA MET A 1 10.98 -12.68 -9.08
C MET A 1 9.66 -12.72 -8.31
N LYS A 2 8.70 -13.58 -8.68
CA LYS A 2 7.36 -13.68 -8.05
C LYS A 2 7.35 -13.90 -6.53
N ASN A 3 8.19 -14.80 -6.01
CA ASN A 3 8.26 -15.09 -4.57
C ASN A 3 8.85 -13.93 -3.76
N LEU A 4 9.71 -13.10 -4.36
CA LEU A 4 10.28 -11.93 -3.70
C LEU A 4 9.20 -10.88 -3.45
N TYR A 5 8.36 -10.61 -4.46
CA TYR A 5 7.22 -9.69 -4.30
C TYR A 5 6.21 -10.16 -3.25
N LEU A 6 6.02 -11.47 -3.13
CA LEU A 6 5.16 -12.06 -2.11
C LEU A 6 5.74 -11.89 -0.70
N LEU A 7 7.04 -12.09 -0.53
CA LEU A 7 7.75 -11.83 0.73
C LEU A 7 7.70 -10.34 1.13
N LEU A 8 7.98 -9.44 0.18
CA LEU A 8 7.89 -7.99 0.43
C LEU A 8 6.46 -7.57 0.77
N ALA A 9 5.46 -8.17 0.13
CA ALA A 9 4.05 -7.94 0.46
C ALA A 9 3.76 -8.37 1.91
N ILE A 10 4.11 -9.61 2.29
CA ILE A 10 3.89 -10.10 3.66
C ILE A 10 4.57 -9.19 4.69
N LEU A 11 5.84 -8.81 4.46
CA LEU A 11 6.55 -7.88 5.35
C LEU A 11 5.86 -6.50 5.42
N GLY A 12 5.44 -5.98 4.27
CA GLY A 12 4.72 -4.72 4.15
C GLY A 12 3.34 -4.72 4.79
N ALA A 13 2.75 -5.89 5.06
CA ALA A 13 1.51 -6.03 5.81
C ALA A 13 1.76 -6.24 7.31
N VAL A 14 2.70 -7.12 7.66
CA VAL A 14 2.98 -7.50 9.05
C VAL A 14 3.52 -6.32 9.85
N LEU A 15 4.42 -5.51 9.26
CA LEU A 15 5.00 -4.36 9.95
C LEU A 15 3.94 -3.31 10.36
N PRO A 16 3.12 -2.75 9.47
CA PRO A 16 2.11 -1.78 9.87
C PRO A 16 1.08 -2.38 10.83
N TYR A 17 0.66 -3.65 10.64
CA TYR A 17 -0.26 -4.30 11.57
C TYR A 17 0.36 -4.49 12.98
N SER A 18 1.68 -4.70 13.08
CA SER A 18 2.35 -4.85 14.36
C SER A 18 2.32 -3.58 15.21
N TYR A 19 2.30 -2.39 14.59
CA TYR A 19 2.14 -1.10 15.28
C TYR A 19 0.67 -0.71 15.44
N PHE A 20 -0.19 -1.08 14.48
CA PHE A 20 -1.60 -0.71 14.48
C PHE A 20 -2.42 -1.49 15.52
N ILE A 21 -2.19 -2.80 15.68
CA ILE A 21 -2.93 -3.65 16.64
C ILE A 21 -2.77 -3.19 18.10
N PRO A 22 -1.55 -2.95 18.64
CA PRO A 22 -1.42 -2.49 20.02
C PRO A 22 -2.01 -1.09 20.22
N PHE A 23 -1.91 -0.19 19.23
CA PHE A 23 -2.58 1.12 19.27
C PHE A 23 -4.10 0.96 19.34
N LEU A 24 -4.68 0.09 18.51
CA LEU A 24 -6.13 -0.17 18.50
C LEU A 24 -6.62 -0.81 19.80
N ARG A 25 -5.80 -1.66 20.43
CA ARG A 25 -6.09 -2.25 21.75
C ARG A 25 -6.01 -1.24 22.89
N ALA A 26 -5.08 -0.29 22.83
CA ALA A 26 -4.86 0.68 23.88
C ALA A 26 -5.83 1.88 23.81
N ASN A 27 -6.11 2.38 22.61
CA ASN A 27 -6.87 3.62 22.40
C ASN A 27 -8.20 3.43 21.65
N GLY A 28 -8.48 2.25 21.09
CA GLY A 28 -9.66 2.03 20.22
C GLY A 28 -9.46 2.57 18.79
N LEU A 29 -10.53 2.62 18.00
CA LEU A 29 -10.55 3.22 16.64
C LEU A 29 -10.60 4.76 16.71
N ASP A 30 -9.69 5.36 17.47
CA ASP A 30 -9.71 6.80 17.73
C ASP A 30 -8.85 7.56 16.71
N ILE A 31 -9.45 7.80 15.54
CA ILE A 31 -8.78 8.39 14.36
C ILE A 31 -8.18 9.77 14.69
N ASN A 32 -8.85 10.57 15.54
CA ASN A 32 -8.35 11.88 15.96
C ASN A 32 -7.04 11.77 16.75
N LEU A 33 -6.97 10.83 17.70
CA LEU A 33 -5.80 10.58 18.52
C LEU A 33 -4.64 10.05 17.67
N PHE A 34 -4.95 9.16 16.73
CA PHE A 34 -3.98 8.64 15.77
C PHE A 34 -3.37 9.76 14.92
N THR A 35 -4.19 10.65 14.35
CA THR A 35 -3.68 11.79 13.58
C THR A 35 -2.90 12.77 14.45
N SER A 36 -3.33 13.01 15.68
CA SER A 36 -2.63 13.91 16.60
C SER A 36 -1.24 13.38 16.94
N GLU A 37 -1.07 12.07 17.16
CA GLU A 37 0.24 11.47 17.40
C GLU A 37 1.09 11.37 16.12
N LEU A 38 0.46 11.05 14.99
CA LEU A 38 1.16 10.96 13.70
C LEU A 38 1.76 12.31 13.30
N PHE A 39 1.09 13.42 13.64
CA PHE A 39 1.57 14.78 13.38
C PHE A 39 2.14 15.47 14.63
N ALA A 40 2.36 14.76 15.73
CA ALA A 40 2.89 15.34 16.98
C ALA A 40 4.33 15.84 16.83
N ASN A 41 5.14 15.19 15.97
CA ASN A 41 6.54 15.51 15.75
C ASN A 41 6.80 15.87 14.29
N ASN A 42 7.73 16.79 14.04
CA ASN A 42 8.14 17.15 12.67
C ASN A 42 8.63 15.94 11.86
N ILE A 43 9.29 14.99 12.52
CA ILE A 43 9.80 13.76 11.88
C ILE A 43 8.65 12.84 11.47
N SER A 44 7.66 12.62 12.34
CA SER A 44 6.52 11.75 12.03
C SER A 44 5.63 12.38 10.95
N SER A 45 5.44 13.70 11.00
CA SER A 45 4.78 14.48 9.94
C SER A 45 5.49 14.36 8.59
N PHE A 46 6.83 14.38 8.56
CA PHE A 46 7.61 14.17 7.35
C PHE A 46 7.38 12.77 6.77
N PHE A 47 7.46 11.72 7.59
CA PHE A 47 7.18 10.35 7.16
C PHE A 47 5.73 10.16 6.67
N ALA A 48 4.76 10.73 7.37
CA ALA A 48 3.35 10.67 6.98
C ALA A 48 3.12 11.38 5.64
N THR A 49 3.72 12.55 5.45
CA THR A 49 3.61 13.32 4.20
C THR A 49 4.29 12.60 3.04
N ASP A 50 5.50 12.06 3.24
CA ASP A 50 6.22 11.27 2.24
C ASP A 50 5.42 10.01 1.82
N PHE A 51 4.80 9.33 2.78
CA PHE A 51 3.93 8.19 2.52
C PHE A 51 2.68 8.59 1.72
N LEU A 52 2.02 9.70 2.06
CA LEU A 52 0.85 10.21 1.33
C LEU A 52 1.21 10.58 -0.12
N ILE A 53 2.33 11.29 -0.32
CA ILE A 53 2.82 11.65 -1.66
C ILE A 53 3.13 10.38 -2.46
N SER A 54 3.82 9.41 -1.85
CA SER A 54 4.15 8.13 -2.50
C SER A 54 2.89 7.34 -2.87
N CYS A 55 1.84 7.37 -2.04
CA CYS A 55 0.54 6.78 -2.37
C CYS A 55 -0.12 7.45 -3.58
N LEU A 56 -0.09 8.79 -3.65
CA LEU A 56 -0.63 9.54 -4.79
C LEU A 56 0.11 9.22 -6.10
N ILE A 57 1.45 9.21 -6.06
CA ILE A 57 2.28 8.85 -7.21
C ILE A 57 1.95 7.42 -7.67
N PHE A 58 1.81 6.49 -6.72
CA PHE A 58 1.43 5.12 -7.05
C PHE A 58 0.04 5.02 -7.67
N TRP A 59 -0.96 5.76 -7.18
CA TRP A 59 -2.28 5.76 -7.78
C TRP A 59 -2.25 6.27 -9.23
N VAL A 60 -1.51 7.34 -9.50
CA VAL A 60 -1.32 7.86 -10.87
C VAL A 60 -0.67 6.79 -11.76
N PHE A 61 0.41 6.14 -11.28
CA PHE A 61 1.07 5.06 -11.99
C PHE A 61 0.14 3.87 -12.26
N LEU A 62 -0.65 3.49 -11.26
CA LEU A 62 -1.64 2.42 -11.36
C LEU A 62 -2.69 2.73 -12.42
N PHE A 63 -3.24 3.94 -12.44
CA PHE A 63 -4.22 4.35 -13.46
C PHE A 63 -3.64 4.30 -14.89
N GLN A 64 -2.41 4.75 -15.08
CA GLN A 64 -1.75 4.68 -16.39
C GLN A 64 -1.62 3.23 -16.88
N GLU A 65 -1.19 2.33 -16.00
CA GLU A 65 -0.93 0.95 -16.37
C GLU A 65 -2.21 0.13 -16.53
N VAL A 66 -3.23 0.40 -15.71
CA VAL A 66 -4.58 -0.18 -15.86
C VAL A 66 -5.17 0.17 -17.22
N ARG A 67 -5.00 1.42 -17.66
CA ARG A 67 -5.42 1.86 -18.99
C ARG A 67 -4.61 1.18 -20.10
N LYS A 68 -3.31 0.97 -19.91
CA LYS A 68 -2.41 0.35 -20.89
C LYS A 68 -2.62 -1.16 -21.04
N HIS A 69 -2.94 -1.87 -19.95
CA HIS A 69 -3.03 -3.33 -19.91
C HIS A 69 -4.46 -3.87 -19.67
N HIS A 70 -5.49 -3.01 -19.65
CA HIS A 70 -6.90 -3.36 -19.40
C HIS A 70 -7.12 -4.24 -18.17
N ILE A 71 -6.45 -3.90 -17.06
CA ILE A 71 -6.53 -4.66 -15.81
C ILE A 71 -7.90 -4.42 -15.14
N LYS A 72 -8.79 -5.43 -15.16
CA LYS A 72 -10.18 -5.31 -14.66
C LYS A 72 -10.31 -5.02 -13.16
N HIS A 73 -9.35 -5.39 -12.32
CA HIS A 73 -9.48 -5.35 -10.86
C HIS A 73 -8.59 -4.30 -10.18
N TRP A 74 -8.51 -3.09 -10.75
CA TRP A 74 -7.65 -1.99 -10.28
C TRP A 74 -7.98 -1.47 -8.86
N TRP A 75 -9.28 -1.38 -8.54
CA TRP A 75 -9.82 -1.00 -7.23
C TRP A 75 -9.28 -1.82 -6.04
N ILE A 76 -8.92 -3.10 -6.24
CA ILE A 76 -8.35 -3.95 -5.18
C ILE A 76 -7.00 -3.39 -4.70
N TYR A 77 -6.20 -2.83 -5.58
CA TYR A 77 -4.89 -2.27 -5.20
C TYR A 77 -5.02 -0.96 -4.43
N ILE A 78 -6.04 -0.15 -4.75
CA ILE A 78 -6.34 1.06 -3.97
C ILE A 78 -6.84 0.68 -2.58
N ALA A 79 -7.76 -0.28 -2.50
CA ALA A 79 -8.23 -0.82 -1.23
C ALA A 79 -7.06 -1.41 -0.41
N ALA A 80 -6.15 -2.15 -1.05
CA ALA A 80 -4.94 -2.68 -0.41
C ALA A 80 -4.00 -1.58 0.08
N THR A 81 -3.87 -0.48 -0.67
CA THR A 81 -3.04 0.68 -0.27
C THR A 81 -3.61 1.35 0.98
N LEU A 82 -4.93 1.45 1.09
CA LEU A 82 -5.63 2.06 2.23
C LEU A 82 -5.72 1.15 3.44
N THR A 83 -5.87 -0.17 3.24
CA THR A 83 -6.09 -1.14 4.34
C THR A 83 -4.81 -1.76 4.88
N VAL A 84 -3.78 -1.89 4.06
CA VAL A 84 -2.53 -2.56 4.42
C VAL A 84 -1.33 -1.62 4.26
N GLY A 85 -1.35 -0.76 3.25
CA GLY A 85 -0.31 0.21 2.98
C GLY A 85 0.32 0.05 1.59
N LEU A 86 1.04 1.09 1.18
CA LEU A 86 1.74 1.14 -0.10
C LEU A 86 2.75 0.00 -0.28
N SER A 87 3.42 -0.39 0.80
CA SER A 87 4.43 -1.45 0.81
C SER A 87 3.88 -2.82 0.42
N PHE A 88 2.59 -3.11 0.71
CA PHE A 88 1.91 -4.34 0.28
C PHE A 88 1.27 -4.19 -1.11
N ALA A 89 0.61 -3.05 -1.35
CA ALA A 89 -0.12 -2.81 -2.59
C ALA A 89 0.79 -2.78 -3.83
N PHE A 90 2.00 -2.21 -3.68
CA PHE A 90 2.93 -2.02 -4.78
C PHE A 90 3.52 -3.35 -5.33
N PRO A 91 4.08 -4.27 -4.51
CA PRO A 91 4.50 -5.58 -4.98
C PRO A 91 3.36 -6.43 -5.54
N LEU A 92 2.17 -6.37 -4.91
CA LEU A 92 1.00 -7.11 -5.37
C LEU A 92 0.59 -6.66 -6.78
N PHE A 93 0.59 -5.34 -7.00
CA PHE A 93 0.35 -4.77 -8.32
C PHE A 93 1.39 -5.23 -9.35
N LEU A 94 2.68 -5.18 -9.02
CA LEU A 94 3.75 -5.66 -9.91
C LEU A 94 3.60 -7.14 -10.26
N TYR A 95 3.19 -7.98 -9.31
CA TYR A 95 2.96 -9.41 -9.54
C TYR A 95 1.85 -9.66 -10.58
N PHE A 96 0.70 -9.00 -10.44
CA PHE A 96 -0.40 -9.14 -11.40
C PHE A 96 -0.10 -8.54 -12.76
N ARG A 97 0.63 -7.43 -12.79
CA ARG A 97 1.13 -6.85 -14.04
C ARG A 97 2.00 -7.84 -14.80
N GLN A 98 2.95 -8.48 -14.11
CA GLN A 98 3.84 -9.46 -14.72
C GLN A 98 3.06 -10.68 -15.24
N LYS A 99 2.05 -11.15 -14.50
CA LYS A 99 1.17 -12.24 -14.94
C LYS A 99 0.33 -11.88 -16.16
N THR A 100 -0.07 -10.61 -16.30
CA THR A 100 -0.85 -10.13 -17.46
C THR A 100 0.01 -10.04 -18.71
N ILE A 101 1.27 -9.60 -18.59
CA ILE A 101 2.24 -9.55 -19.69
C ILE A 101 2.57 -10.97 -20.17
N GLU A 102 2.87 -11.89 -19.25
CA GLU A 102 3.24 -13.29 -19.55
C GLU A 102 2.09 -14.07 -20.23
N LYS A 103 0.83 -13.70 -19.97
CA LYS A 103 -0.34 -14.29 -20.65
C LYS A 103 -0.57 -13.74 -22.06
N LYS A 104 0.07 -12.62 -22.43
CA LYS A 104 -0.05 -12.00 -23.75
C LYS A 104 0.99 -12.54 -24.74
N ASP A 105 2.07 -13.15 -24.24
CA ASP A 105 3.16 -13.76 -25.01
C ASP A 105 2.99 -15.28 -25.25
N ASN A 106 1.92 -15.89 -24.71
CA ASN A 106 1.51 -17.29 -24.96
C ASN A 106 0.18 -17.31 -25.71
#